data_AF-A0A538S388-F1
#
_entry.id   AF-A0A538S388-F1
#
_cell.length_a   1.000
_cell.length_b   1.000
_cell.length_c   1.000
_cell.angle_alpha   90.00
_cell.angle_beta   90.00
_cell.angle_gamma   90.00
#
_symmetry.space_group_name_H-M   'P 1'
#
loop_
_entity.id
_entity.type
_entity.pdbx_description
1 polymer ?
#
loop_
_entity_poly.entity_id
_entity_poly.type
_entity_poly.pdbx_seq_one_letter_code
_entity_poly.pdbx_strand_id
1 'polypeptide(L)'
;MADEHEPVVLELAALPREQLGPFLLLGLDKNADAEAIEASWAQRVIWARKNQIRTPLGDINWAREVINDPDRRVRADLTSLNTDTAAGLLERLAEAYGAGPRGGPAWKPLDVEKQLEDYALPVEVPDAQEVRQAITVPEVPQETPAVAQLLQQFVQEPLDPWTLSLKEK
;
A
#
# COMPACT_ATOMS: atom_id res chain seq x y z
N MET A 1 14.44 -32.82 9.28
CA MET A 1 14.52 -32.09 8.00
C MET A 1 13.50 -32.76 7.10
N ALA A 2 12.30 -32.19 7.01
CA ALA A 2 11.22 -32.72 6.18
C ALA A 2 11.53 -32.31 4.74
N ASP A 3 11.47 -33.25 3.80
CA ASP A 3 11.65 -32.98 2.37
C ASP A 3 10.63 -31.92 1.94
N GLU A 4 11.10 -30.81 1.38
CA GLU A 4 10.29 -29.70 0.86
C GLU A 4 9.41 -30.09 -0.37
N HIS A 5 9.28 -31.38 -0.67
CA HIS A 5 8.65 -31.90 -1.88
C HIS A 5 7.54 -32.93 -1.64
N GLU A 6 7.23 -33.27 -0.39
CA GLU A 6 6.05 -34.09 -0.11
C GLU A 6 4.77 -33.24 -0.15
N PRO A 7 3.71 -33.73 -0.83
CA PRO A 7 2.46 -33.01 -0.89
C PRO A 7 1.83 -32.95 0.50
N VAL A 8 1.73 -31.75 1.07
CA VAL A 8 0.87 -31.54 2.25
C VAL A 8 -0.57 -31.73 1.79
N VAL A 9 -1.09 -32.93 2.02
CA VAL A 9 -2.50 -33.26 1.80
C VAL A 9 -3.27 -32.66 2.96
N LEU A 10 -3.73 -31.43 2.77
CA LEU A 10 -4.75 -30.86 3.64
C LEU A 10 -6.05 -31.62 3.35
N GLU A 11 -6.47 -32.51 4.25
CA GLU A 11 -7.82 -33.08 4.25
C GLU A 11 -8.81 -31.98 4.63
N LEU A 12 -9.04 -31.07 3.69
CA LEU A 12 -10.05 -30.04 3.82
C LEU A 12 -11.39 -30.74 3.66
N ALA A 13 -12.27 -30.56 4.66
CA ALA A 13 -13.67 -30.94 4.55
C ALA A 13 -14.22 -30.49 3.19
N ALA A 14 -15.18 -31.23 2.62
CA ALA A 14 -15.72 -31.01 1.28
C ALA A 14 -16.44 -29.65 1.13
N LEU A 15 -15.67 -28.58 1.18
CA LEU A 15 -16.09 -27.21 0.98
C LEU A 15 -16.02 -26.94 -0.53
N PRO A 16 -16.97 -26.17 -1.07
CA PRO A 16 -16.91 -25.74 -2.46
C PRO A 16 -15.63 -24.94 -2.70
N ARG A 17 -15.06 -25.07 -3.90
CA ARG A 17 -13.79 -24.43 -4.31
C ARG A 17 -13.79 -22.91 -4.10
N GLU A 18 -14.95 -22.26 -4.20
CA GLU A 18 -15.10 -20.83 -3.99
C GLU A 18 -14.87 -20.42 -2.51
N GLN A 19 -15.18 -21.31 -1.56
CA GLN A 19 -14.94 -21.08 -0.13
C GLN A 19 -13.50 -21.42 0.28
N LEU A 20 -12.90 -22.42 -0.35
CA LEU A 20 -11.48 -22.73 -0.18
C LEU A 20 -10.58 -21.62 -0.71
N GLY A 21 -10.95 -21.03 -1.84
CA GLY A 21 -10.17 -19.97 -2.47
C GLY A 21 -8.98 -20.50 -3.27
N PRO A 22 -8.53 -19.73 -4.26
CA PRO A 22 -7.57 -20.20 -5.24
C PRO A 22 -6.15 -20.37 -4.66
N PHE A 23 -5.76 -19.56 -3.67
CA PHE A 23 -4.46 -19.66 -3.02
C PHE A 23 -4.28 -20.97 -2.23
N LEU A 24 -5.30 -21.39 -1.49
CA LEU A 24 -5.26 -22.66 -0.74
C LEU A 24 -5.28 -23.87 -1.67
N LEU A 25 -5.99 -23.80 -2.80
CA LEU A 25 -6.00 -24.89 -3.80
C LEU A 25 -4.63 -25.11 -4.44
N LEU A 26 -3.85 -24.04 -4.64
CA LEU A 26 -2.48 -24.13 -5.13
C LEU A 26 -1.45 -24.34 -4.02
N GLY A 27 -1.78 -24.01 -2.77
CA GLY A 27 -0.88 -24.03 -1.62
C GLY A 27 0.14 -22.89 -1.67
N LEU A 28 -0.31 -21.71 -2.09
CA LEU A 28 0.48 -20.51 -2.27
C LEU A 28 0.17 -19.47 -1.20
N ASP A 29 1.15 -18.62 -0.90
CA ASP A 29 0.91 -17.38 -0.17
C ASP A 29 0.19 -16.35 -1.07
N LYS A 30 -0.58 -15.44 -0.47
CA LYS A 30 -1.27 -14.34 -1.16
C LYS A 30 -0.31 -13.38 -1.85
N ASN A 31 0.95 -13.33 -1.42
CA ASN A 31 2.01 -12.50 -2.00
C ASN A 31 2.89 -13.23 -3.02
N ALA A 32 2.51 -14.44 -3.43
CA ALA A 32 3.27 -15.20 -4.43
C ALA A 32 3.39 -14.42 -5.76
N ASP A 33 4.59 -14.49 -6.34
CA ASP A 33 4.89 -13.93 -7.65
C ASP A 33 4.37 -14.83 -8.78
N ALA A 34 4.35 -14.30 -10.01
CA ALA A 34 3.82 -15.01 -11.17
C ALA A 34 4.58 -16.32 -11.45
N GLU A 35 5.89 -16.36 -11.19
CA GLU A 35 6.72 -17.56 -11.37
C GLU A 35 6.36 -18.65 -10.37
N ALA A 36 6.20 -18.31 -9.08
CA ALA A 36 5.77 -19.27 -8.06
C ALA A 36 4.35 -19.80 -8.32
N ILE A 37 3.46 -18.95 -8.85
CA ILE A 37 2.10 -19.35 -9.23
C ILE A 37 2.13 -20.43 -10.31
N GLU A 38 2.88 -20.20 -11.39
CA GLU A 38 2.99 -21.15 -12.50
C GLU A 38 3.70 -22.45 -12.09
N ALA A 39 4.77 -22.36 -11.29
CA ALA A 39 5.47 -23.52 -10.77
C ALA A 39 4.57 -24.39 -9.89
N SER A 40 3.82 -23.76 -8.97
CA SER A 40 2.91 -24.46 -8.07
C SER A 40 1.71 -25.04 -8.81
N TRP A 41 1.17 -24.34 -9.79
CA TRP A 41 0.13 -24.87 -10.68
C TRP A 41 0.61 -26.13 -11.42
N ALA A 42 1.79 -26.07 -12.06
CA ALA A 42 2.35 -27.20 -12.80
C ALA A 42 2.56 -28.42 -11.88
N GLN A 43 3.08 -28.20 -10.68
CA GLN A 43 3.27 -29.25 -9.68
C GLN A 43 1.94 -29.88 -9.25
N ARG A 44 0.92 -29.07 -8.95
CA ARG A 44 -0.42 -29.54 -8.57
C ARG A 44 -1.10 -30.32 -9.70
N VAL A 45 -0.92 -29.92 -10.96
CA VAL A 45 -1.41 -30.67 -12.12
C VAL A 45 -0.75 -32.05 -12.23
N ILE A 46 0.57 -32.13 -12.02
CA ILE A 46 1.29 -33.41 -12.01
C ILE A 46 0.77 -34.32 -10.90
N TRP A 47 0.58 -33.79 -9.70
CA TRP A 47 0.07 -34.53 -8.55
C TRP A 47 -1.37 -35.02 -8.77
N ALA A 48 -2.24 -34.18 -9.32
CA ALA A 48 -3.61 -34.57 -9.64
C ALA A 48 -3.65 -35.69 -10.69
N ARG A 49 -2.81 -35.62 -11.73
CA ARG A 49 -2.70 -36.68 -12.74
C ARG A 49 -2.15 -37.99 -12.18
N LYS A 50 -1.29 -37.91 -11.15
CA LYS A 50 -0.76 -39.08 -10.44
C LYS A 50 -1.66 -39.58 -9.31
N ASN A 51 -2.87 -39.01 -9.15
CA ASN A 51 -3.79 -39.28 -8.03
C ASN A 51 -3.15 -39.12 -6.64
N GLN A 52 -2.17 -38.21 -6.52
CA GLN A 52 -1.48 -37.91 -5.26
C GLN A 52 -2.21 -36.88 -4.41
N ILE A 53 -3.17 -36.16 -5.00
CA ILE A 53 -4.06 -35.22 -4.32
C ILE A 53 -5.51 -35.49 -4.75
N ARG A 54 -6.46 -35.22 -3.86
CA ARG A 54 -7.90 -35.39 -4.15
C ARG A 54 -8.53 -34.22 -4.92
N THR A 55 -7.82 -33.10 -5.06
CA THR A 55 -8.30 -31.91 -5.77
C THR A 55 -8.46 -32.21 -7.26
N PRO A 56 -9.64 -31.98 -7.86
CA PRO A 56 -9.85 -32.25 -9.28
C PRO A 56 -9.07 -31.25 -10.15
N LEU A 57 -8.66 -31.70 -11.34
CA LEU A 57 -7.94 -30.87 -12.32
C LEU A 57 -8.70 -29.58 -12.68
N GLY A 58 -10.04 -29.63 -12.70
CA GLY A 58 -10.88 -28.47 -12.96
C GLY A 58 -10.69 -27.35 -11.94
N ASP A 59 -10.50 -27.69 -10.66
CA ASP A 59 -10.34 -26.71 -9.59
C ASP A 59 -8.94 -26.11 -9.58
N ILE A 60 -7.93 -26.90 -9.95
CA ILE A 60 -6.55 -26.43 -10.11
C ILE A 60 -6.44 -25.42 -11.27
N ASN A 61 -7.09 -25.71 -12.40
CA ASN A 61 -7.11 -24.79 -13.54
C ASN A 61 -7.93 -23.53 -13.23
N TRP A 62 -9.08 -23.68 -12.56
CA TRP A 62 -9.87 -22.56 -12.08
C TRP A 62 -9.05 -21.65 -11.16
N ALA A 63 -8.28 -22.21 -10.23
CA ALA A 63 -7.46 -21.42 -9.30
C ALA A 63 -6.43 -20.56 -10.04
N ARG A 64 -5.74 -21.11 -11.05
CA ARG A 64 -4.81 -20.38 -11.91
C ARG A 64 -5.50 -19.25 -12.66
N GLU A 65 -6.64 -19.53 -13.29
CA GLU A 65 -7.40 -18.52 -14.03
C GLU A 65 -7.87 -17.36 -13.15
N VAL A 66 -8.29 -17.66 -11.92
CA VAL A 66 -8.77 -16.65 -10.96
C VAL A 66 -7.63 -15.81 -10.41
N ILE A 67 -6.45 -16.37 -10.15
CA ILE A 67 -5.29 -15.62 -9.64
C ILE A 67 -4.69 -14.68 -10.70
N ASN A 68 -4.70 -15.10 -11.97
CA ASN A 68 -4.15 -14.32 -13.08
C ASN A 68 -5.04 -13.11 -13.48
N ASP A 69 -6.32 -13.12 -13.11
CA ASP A 69 -7.24 -12.00 -13.31
C ASP A 69 -7.35 -11.19 -12.01
N PRO A 70 -6.89 -9.92 -11.96
CA PRO A 70 -6.85 -9.13 -10.73
C PRO A 70 -8.25 -8.91 -10.13
N ASP A 71 -9.28 -8.74 -10.96
CA ASP A 71 -10.64 -8.49 -10.47
C ASP A 71 -11.28 -9.76 -9.91
N ARG A 72 -10.94 -10.92 -10.49
CA ARG A 72 -11.42 -12.22 -10.00
C ARG A 72 -10.65 -12.66 -8.76
N ARG A 73 -9.35 -12.35 -8.69
CA ARG A 73 -8.49 -12.58 -7.52
C ARG A 73 -9.06 -11.87 -6.29
N VAL A 74 -9.33 -10.58 -6.39
CA VAL A 74 -9.90 -9.79 -5.27
C VAL A 74 -11.25 -10.35 -4.84
N ARG A 75 -12.13 -10.68 -5.79
CA ARG A 75 -13.43 -11.28 -5.47
C ARG A 75 -13.31 -12.63 -4.77
N ALA A 76 -12.42 -13.50 -5.24
CA ALA A 76 -12.18 -14.80 -4.62
C ALA A 76 -11.54 -14.68 -3.23
N ASP A 77 -10.69 -13.67 -3.02
CA ASP A 77 -10.11 -13.38 -1.69
C ASP A 77 -11.15 -12.87 -0.69
N LEU A 78 -12.19 -12.16 -1.17
CA LEU A 78 -13.30 -11.72 -0.32
C LEU A 78 -14.22 -12.89 0.08
N THR A 79 -14.44 -13.86 -0.82
CA THR A 79 -15.36 -14.97 -0.60
C THR A 79 -14.72 -16.21 0.03
N SER A 80 -13.40 -16.36 -0.11
CA SER A 80 -12.67 -17.48 0.50
C SER A 80 -12.58 -17.31 2.02
N LEU A 81 -12.11 -18.35 2.71
CA LEU A 81 -11.84 -18.40 4.16
C LEU A 81 -10.79 -17.35 4.62
N ASN A 82 -11.10 -16.06 4.45
CA ASN A 82 -10.57 -15.01 5.28
C ASN A 82 -11.33 -15.09 6.61
N THR A 83 -10.62 -15.40 7.69
CA THR A 83 -11.19 -15.44 9.05
C THR A 83 -11.92 -14.14 9.41
N ASP A 84 -11.49 -13.02 8.83
CA ASP A 84 -12.08 -11.70 9.06
C ASP A 84 -13.46 -11.52 8.39
N THR A 85 -13.69 -12.09 7.20
CA THR A 85 -15.01 -12.09 6.53
C THR A 85 -15.89 -13.24 7.01
N ALA A 86 -15.35 -14.44 7.20
CA ALA A 86 -16.13 -15.61 7.62
C ALA A 86 -16.67 -15.50 9.06
N ALA A 87 -15.97 -14.81 9.96
CA ALA A 87 -16.43 -14.58 11.33
C ALA A 87 -17.35 -13.35 11.46
N GLY A 88 -17.55 -12.57 10.39
CA GLY A 88 -18.28 -11.30 10.43
C GLY A 88 -17.70 -10.33 11.46
N LEU A 89 -16.42 -10.46 11.83
CA LEU A 89 -15.81 -9.62 12.86
C LEU A 89 -15.76 -8.17 12.41
N LEU A 90 -15.45 -7.93 11.14
CA LEU A 90 -15.48 -6.58 10.57
C LEU A 90 -16.89 -6.01 10.53
N GLU A 91 -17.91 -6.82 10.25
CA GLU A 91 -19.31 -6.40 10.29
C GLU A 91 -19.75 -6.08 11.73
N ARG A 92 -19.40 -6.92 12.70
CA ARG A 92 -19.67 -6.69 14.13
C ARG A 92 -18.92 -5.48 14.67
N LEU A 93 -17.68 -5.27 14.25
CA LEU A 93 -16.91 -4.08 14.61
C LEU A 93 -17.51 -2.84 13.93
N ALA A 94 -17.88 -2.91 12.65
CA ALA A 94 -18.55 -1.83 11.96
C ALA A 94 -19.89 -1.47 12.64
N GLU A 95 -20.69 -2.45 13.05
CA GLU A 95 -21.90 -2.22 13.84
C GLU A 95 -21.59 -1.62 15.21
N ALA A 96 -20.63 -2.19 15.95
CA ALA A 96 -20.24 -1.73 17.28
C ALA A 96 -19.69 -0.29 17.28
N TYR A 97 -18.95 0.08 16.23
CA TYR A 97 -18.40 1.42 16.03
C TYR A 97 -19.29 2.29 15.13
N GLY A 98 -20.53 1.89 14.83
CA GLY A 98 -21.50 2.71 14.10
C GLY A 98 -21.09 3.10 12.68
N ALA A 99 -20.22 2.32 12.03
CA ALA A 99 -19.79 2.44 10.63
C ALA A 99 -20.54 1.43 9.73
N GLY A 100 -21.81 1.15 10.04
CA GLY A 100 -22.62 0.15 9.35
C GLY A 100 -22.99 0.54 7.91
N PRO A 101 -23.41 -0.44 7.08
CA PRO A 101 -23.63 -0.25 5.64
C PRO A 101 -24.80 0.68 5.25
N ARG A 102 -25.57 1.21 6.22
CA ARG A 102 -26.78 2.02 5.97
C ARG A 102 -26.74 3.45 6.51
N GLY A 103 -25.63 3.87 7.12
CA GLY A 103 -25.48 5.22 7.63
C GLY A 103 -24.05 5.42 8.04
N GLY A 104 -23.44 6.50 7.56
CA GLY A 104 -22.06 6.86 7.86
C GLY A 104 -21.76 6.89 9.36
N PRO A 105 -20.50 7.13 9.73
CA PRO A 105 -20.03 6.97 11.11
C PRO A 105 -20.96 7.66 12.11
N ALA A 106 -21.54 6.88 13.02
CA ALA A 106 -22.39 7.39 14.11
C ALA A 106 -21.58 8.19 15.14
N TRP A 107 -20.25 8.09 15.09
CA TRP A 107 -19.34 8.90 15.87
C TRP A 107 -19.04 10.23 15.17
N LYS A 108 -18.95 11.29 15.98
CA LYS A 108 -18.44 12.58 15.54
C LYS A 108 -16.91 12.56 15.67
N PRO A 109 -16.13 12.93 14.64
CA PRO A 109 -14.69 13.04 14.77
C PRO A 109 -14.35 13.94 15.96
N LEU A 110 -13.45 13.47 16.84
CA LEU A 110 -12.99 14.24 17.98
C LEU A 110 -12.21 15.49 17.52
N ASP A 111 -11.50 15.32 16.40
CA ASP A 111 -10.77 16.36 15.73
C ASP A 111 -11.33 16.51 14.32
N VAL A 112 -11.75 17.73 13.99
CA VAL A 112 -12.13 18.11 12.64
C VAL A 112 -11.08 19.15 12.28
N GLU A 113 -10.18 18.79 11.37
CA GLU A 113 -9.16 19.71 10.90
C GLU A 113 -9.81 21.04 10.53
N LYS A 114 -9.27 22.12 11.10
CA LYS A 114 -9.73 23.46 10.77
C LYS A 114 -9.52 23.66 9.28
N GLN A 115 -10.58 23.94 8.52
CA GLN A 115 -10.46 24.27 7.10
C GLN A 115 -9.52 25.47 6.96
N LEU A 116 -8.37 25.23 6.33
CA LEU A 116 -7.29 26.23 6.17
C LEU A 116 -7.48 27.10 4.93
N GLU A 117 -8.55 26.89 4.15
CA GLU A 117 -8.82 27.59 2.90
C GLU A 117 -8.82 29.12 3.08
N ASP A 118 -9.38 29.61 4.20
CA ASP A 118 -9.42 31.04 4.55
C ASP A 118 -8.53 31.40 5.75
N TYR A 119 -7.59 30.52 6.14
CA TYR A 119 -6.74 30.77 7.29
C TYR A 119 -5.63 31.77 6.96
N ALA A 120 -5.89 33.04 7.26
CA ALA A 120 -4.85 34.07 7.31
C ALA A 120 -4.06 33.93 8.62
N LEU A 121 -2.74 33.76 8.51
CA LEU A 121 -1.85 33.84 9.67
C LEU A 121 -2.04 35.23 10.33
N PRO A 122 -2.19 35.31 11.67
CA PRO A 122 -2.34 36.59 12.37
C PRO A 122 -1.04 37.40 12.41
N VAL A 123 -0.01 36.96 11.69
CA VAL A 123 1.31 37.57 11.62
C VAL A 123 1.44 38.16 10.22
N GLU A 124 1.74 39.46 10.15
CA GLU A 124 2.12 40.11 8.91
C GLU A 124 3.39 39.44 8.39
N VAL A 125 3.26 38.67 7.31
CA VAL A 125 4.40 38.10 6.62
C VAL A 125 5.11 39.25 5.91
N PRO A 126 6.35 39.59 6.26
CA PRO A 126 7.06 40.69 5.61
C PRO A 126 7.24 40.39 4.13
N ASP A 127 7.20 41.43 3.30
CA ASP A 127 7.34 41.26 1.86
C ASP A 127 8.73 40.70 1.52
N ALA A 128 8.77 39.79 0.55
CA ALA A 128 10.01 39.12 0.15
C ALA A 128 11.04 40.12 -0.39
N GLN A 129 10.62 41.24 -0.97
CA GLN A 129 11.55 42.28 -1.42
C GLN A 129 12.11 43.09 -0.25
N GLU A 130 11.30 43.41 0.75
CA GLU A 130 11.76 44.09 1.97
C GLU A 130 12.82 43.26 2.69
N VAL A 131 12.59 41.95 2.84
CA VAL A 131 13.57 41.03 3.44
C VAL A 131 14.87 41.01 2.64
N ARG A 132 14.81 40.97 1.30
CA ARG A 132 16.02 41.01 0.45
C ARG A 132 16.81 42.30 0.57
N GLN A 133 16.12 43.44 0.65
CA GLN A 133 16.76 44.75 0.78
C GLN A 133 17.45 44.93 2.14
N ALA A 134 16.95 44.25 3.18
CA ALA A 134 17.58 44.25 4.50
C ALA A 134 18.85 43.39 4.57
N ILE A 135 19.13 42.52 3.59
CA ILE A 135 20.33 41.69 3.56
C ILE A 135 21.52 42.53 3.07
N THR A 136 22.39 42.93 4.00
CA THR A 136 23.68 43.55 3.65
C THR A 136 24.70 42.47 3.28
N VAL A 137 25.20 42.52 2.04
CA VAL A 137 26.32 41.67 1.61
C VAL A 137 27.61 42.17 2.27
N PRO A 138 28.34 41.32 3.02
CA PRO A 138 29.57 41.73 3.68
C PRO A 138 30.66 42.08 2.66
N GLU A 139 31.58 42.98 3.03
CA GLU A 139 32.72 43.32 2.19
C GLU A 139 33.64 42.10 2.03
N VAL A 140 33.73 41.60 0.78
CA VAL A 140 34.55 40.43 0.44
C VAL A 140 36.00 40.88 0.17
N PRO A 141 37.02 40.19 0.72
CA PRO A 141 38.42 40.48 0.43
C PRO A 141 38.75 40.46 -1.07
N GLN A 142 39.62 41.36 -1.51
CA GLN A 142 40.00 41.51 -2.93
C GLN A 142 40.67 40.27 -3.54
N GLU A 143 41.14 39.35 -2.70
CA GLU A 143 41.80 38.11 -3.13
C GLU A 143 40.84 37.11 -3.78
N THR A 144 39.52 37.24 -3.56
CA THR A 144 38.50 36.34 -4.13
C THR A 144 37.32 37.10 -4.74
N PRO A 145 37.51 37.81 -5.87
CA PRO A 145 36.46 38.63 -6.48
C PRO A 145 35.26 37.82 -6.98
N ALA A 146 35.47 36.53 -7.30
CA ALA A 146 34.40 35.63 -7.72
C ALA A 146 33.34 35.41 -6.62
N VAL A 147 33.73 35.48 -5.34
CA VAL A 147 32.81 35.28 -4.21
C VAL A 147 31.82 36.44 -4.10
N ALA A 148 32.26 37.67 -4.38
CA ALA A 148 31.37 38.84 -4.40
C ALA A 148 30.29 38.73 -5.49
N GLN A 149 30.66 38.25 -6.68
CA GLN A 149 29.73 38.05 -7.79
C GLN A 149 28.72 36.92 -7.50
N LEU A 150 29.18 35.81 -6.91
CA LEU A 150 28.32 34.70 -6.51
C LEU A 150 27.31 35.12 -5.43
N LEU A 151 27.74 35.90 -4.43
CA LEU A 151 26.84 36.41 -3.38
C LEU A 151 25.79 37.37 -3.94
N GLN A 152 26.15 38.24 -4.90
CA GLN A 152 25.20 39.11 -5.57
C GLN A 152 24.17 38.32 -6.39
N GLN A 153 24.59 37.26 -7.07
CA GLN A 153 23.69 36.38 -7.83
C GLN A 153 22.73 35.64 -6.90
N PHE A 154 23.22 35.10 -5.77
CA PHE A 154 22.40 34.41 -4.78
C PHE A 154 21.30 35.30 -4.16
N VAL A 155 21.58 36.58 -3.95
CA VAL A 155 20.58 37.53 -3.42
C VAL A 155 19.42 37.78 -4.41
N GLN A 156 19.68 37.60 -5.71
CA GLN A 156 18.68 37.80 -6.77
C GLN A 156 17.90 36.54 -7.14
N GLU A 157 18.33 35.36 -6.71
CA GLU A 157 17.68 34.09 -7.02
C GLU A 157 16.25 34.03 -6.44
N PRO A 158 15.24 33.49 -7.14
CA PRO A 158 13.89 33.35 -6.60
C PRO A 158 13.90 32.48 -5.33
N LEU A 159 13.27 32.97 -4.26
CA LEU A 159 13.12 32.21 -3.03
C LEU A 159 11.98 31.23 -3.26
N ASP A 160 12.31 29.99 -3.58
CA ASP A 160 11.33 28.91 -3.63
C ASP A 160 11.23 28.26 -2.23
N PRO A 161 10.05 28.30 -1.58
CA PRO A 161 9.86 27.76 -0.24
C PRO A 161 10.03 26.23 -0.18
N TRP A 162 10.03 25.53 -1.33
CA TRP A 162 10.11 24.07 -1.39
C TRP A 162 11.49 23.50 -1.71
N THR A 163 12.47 24.35 -2.03
CA THR A 163 13.87 23.94 -2.34
C THR A 163 14.82 24.09 -1.15
N LEU A 164 14.32 24.47 0.03
CA LEU A 164 15.13 24.52 1.24
C LEU A 164 15.59 23.11 1.65
N SER A 165 16.87 22.83 1.42
CA SER A 165 17.54 21.65 2.00
C SER A 165 17.68 21.87 3.51
N LEU A 166 16.64 21.51 4.26
CA LEU A 166 16.71 21.42 5.71
C LEU A 166 17.72 20.32 6.04
N LYS A 167 18.96 20.71 6.35
CA LYS A 167 19.93 19.77 6.92
C LYS A 167 19.38 19.32 8.26
N GLU A 168 18.89 18.09 8.29
CA GLU A 168 18.59 17.37 9.53
C GLU A 168 19.83 17.42 10.42
N LYS A 169 19.62 17.79 11.68
CA LYS A 169 20.66 17.89 12.70
C LYS A 169 20.48 16.78 13.71
#